data_AF-G5ASV7-F1
#
_entry.id   AF-G5ASV7-F1
#
_cell.length_a   1.000
_cell.length_b   1.000
_cell.length_c   1.000
_cell.angle_alpha   90.00
_cell.angle_beta   90.00
_cell.angle_gamma   90.00
#
_symmetry.space_group_name_H-M   'P 1'
#
loop_
_entity.id
_entity.type
_entity.pdbx_description
1 polymer ?
#
loop_
_entity_poly.entity_id
_entity_poly.type
_entity_poly.pdbx_seq_one_letter_code
_entity_poly.pdbx_strand_id
1 'polypeptide(L)'
;MSQHNASRNCSFRDVDELMQTVQMAVHIPTFLLGLLLNLLAIRGFSSFLKKRWPDYAATSIYMINLAVFDLLLVLSLPFKMALSHVRPPSSAFCTLVECLYFISMYGSVFTICCISLDRFLAIRYPLLASYLRSPTKTFGTCCIIWLLVWTGSIPVYSFHGKVEYRCFHNMSDGTWSAKVFFPLEVFGFLLPMGIMAFCSSISIHILLGLRDRRYRACIWTIAASLAVFVVSFLPVHLGFFLQFLVRNGFIMECRARQGISLFLQLSMCFSNINCCLDVFCYYFVIKEFRADIVARRLSRVQLVRQDTMITRG
;
A
#
# COMPACT_ATOMS: atom_id res chain seq x y z
N MET A 1 45.86 -17.55 -14.08
CA MET A 1 44.96 -16.49 -14.57
C MET A 1 43.56 -16.98 -14.99
N SER A 2 43.09 -18.17 -14.56
CA SER A 2 41.81 -18.75 -15.04
C SER A 2 40.70 -18.87 -13.98
N GLN A 3 40.99 -18.74 -12.68
CA GLN A 3 39.96 -18.84 -11.63
C GLN A 3 39.23 -17.53 -11.30
N HIS A 4 39.73 -16.38 -11.75
CA HIS A 4 39.13 -15.07 -11.43
C HIS A 4 37.99 -14.64 -12.37
N ASN A 5 37.79 -15.35 -13.49
CA ASN A 5 36.76 -15.04 -14.50
C ASN A 5 35.48 -15.87 -14.38
N ALA A 6 35.47 -16.96 -13.59
CA ALA A 6 34.28 -17.81 -13.41
C ALA A 6 33.25 -17.22 -12.43
N SER A 7 33.66 -16.28 -11.56
CA SER A 7 32.79 -15.65 -10.55
C SER A 7 31.86 -14.56 -11.11
N ARG A 8 31.98 -14.21 -12.40
CA ARG A 8 31.18 -13.13 -13.01
C ARG A 8 29.89 -13.58 -13.70
N ASN A 9 29.76 -14.85 -14.09
CA ASN A 9 28.57 -15.34 -14.79
C ASN A 9 27.78 -16.33 -13.91
N CYS A 10 26.97 -15.81 -12.99
CA CYS A 10 25.97 -16.62 -12.29
C CYS A 10 24.79 -16.90 -13.23
N SER A 11 24.33 -18.16 -13.31
CA SER A 11 23.09 -18.51 -14.04
C SER A 11 21.86 -18.22 -13.17
N PHE A 12 20.83 -17.60 -13.73
CA PHE A 12 19.55 -17.33 -13.03
C PHE A 12 18.38 -18.13 -13.62
N ARG A 13 18.65 -19.06 -14.55
CA ARG A 13 17.63 -19.75 -15.34
C ARG A 13 16.59 -20.47 -14.49
N ASP A 14 17.02 -21.23 -13.49
CA ASP A 14 16.12 -22.00 -12.63
C ASP A 14 15.22 -21.10 -11.77
N VAL A 15 15.73 -19.92 -11.37
CA VAL A 15 14.97 -18.91 -10.61
C VAL A 15 13.93 -18.27 -11.53
N ASP A 16 14.32 -17.92 -12.75
CA ASP A 16 13.43 -17.30 -13.73
C ASP A 16 12.29 -18.25 -14.16
N GLU A 17 12.57 -19.53 -14.40
CA GLU A 17 11.56 -20.55 -14.73
C GLU A 17 10.56 -20.75 -13.59
N LEU A 18 11.05 -20.92 -12.35
CA LEU A 18 10.19 -21.05 -11.18
C LEU A 18 9.31 -19.80 -10.98
N MET A 19 9.90 -18.61 -11.10
CA MET A 19 9.13 -17.38 -10.92
C MET A 19 8.13 -17.11 -12.03
N GLN A 20 8.38 -17.54 -13.26
CA GLN A 20 7.39 -17.43 -14.31
C GLN A 20 6.09 -18.15 -13.93
N THR A 21 6.19 -19.39 -13.41
CA THR A 21 5.02 -20.15 -12.95
C THR A 21 4.36 -19.50 -11.74
N VAL A 22 5.15 -19.10 -10.73
CA VAL A 22 4.61 -18.50 -9.49
C VAL A 22 3.95 -17.15 -9.75
N GLN A 23 4.53 -16.29 -10.58
CA GLN A 23 3.97 -15.00 -10.95
C GLN A 23 2.60 -15.17 -11.62
N MET A 24 2.46 -16.08 -12.58
CA MET A 24 1.16 -16.37 -13.20
C MET A 24 0.14 -16.88 -12.18
N ALA A 25 0.54 -17.83 -11.32
CA ALA A 25 -0.34 -18.42 -10.32
C ALA A 25 -0.83 -17.40 -9.28
N VAL A 26 -0.04 -16.38 -8.96
CA VAL A 26 -0.38 -15.35 -7.95
C VAL A 26 -1.06 -14.13 -8.58
N HIS A 27 -0.52 -13.60 -9.69
CA HIS A 27 -1.00 -12.34 -10.27
C HIS A 27 -2.34 -12.49 -11.00
N ILE A 28 -2.67 -13.65 -11.59
CA ILE A 28 -3.98 -13.85 -12.24
C ILE A 28 -5.14 -13.78 -11.22
N PRO A 29 -5.14 -14.55 -10.11
CA PRO A 29 -6.16 -14.41 -9.08
C PRO A 29 -6.17 -13.02 -8.43
N THR A 30 -4.98 -12.45 -8.17
CA THR A 30 -4.84 -11.10 -7.61
C THR A 30 -5.47 -10.06 -8.54
N PHE A 31 -5.30 -10.19 -9.85
CA PHE A 31 -5.90 -9.29 -10.83
C PHE A 31 -7.43 -9.33 -10.77
N LEU A 32 -8.01 -10.53 -10.86
CA LEU A 32 -9.46 -10.71 -10.87
C LEU A 32 -10.10 -10.25 -9.56
N LEU A 33 -9.54 -10.69 -8.43
CA LEU A 33 -10.05 -10.37 -7.11
C LEU A 33 -9.83 -8.90 -6.77
N GLY A 34 -8.62 -8.37 -7.02
CA GLY A 34 -8.28 -6.97 -6.79
C GLY A 34 -9.16 -6.03 -7.59
N LEU A 35 -9.42 -6.32 -8.87
CA LEU A 35 -10.31 -5.52 -9.70
C LEU A 35 -11.73 -5.48 -9.12
N LEU A 36 -12.29 -6.64 -8.79
CA LEU A 36 -13.64 -6.75 -8.24
C LEU A 36 -13.76 -6.03 -6.89
N LEU A 37 -12.88 -6.32 -5.95
CA LEU A 37 -12.95 -5.81 -4.58
C LEU A 37 -12.76 -4.29 -4.53
N ASN A 38 -11.81 -3.74 -5.28
CA ASN A 38 -11.55 -2.30 -5.28
C ASN A 38 -12.65 -1.50 -6.00
N LEU A 39 -13.24 -2.04 -7.08
CA LEU A 39 -14.42 -1.41 -7.70
C LEU A 39 -15.65 -1.42 -6.77
N LEU A 40 -15.85 -2.50 -6.01
CA LEU A 40 -16.90 -2.56 -4.98
C LEU A 40 -16.64 -1.57 -3.84
N ALA A 41 -15.39 -1.43 -3.40
CA ALA A 41 -14.99 -0.46 -2.39
C ALA A 41 -15.29 0.98 -2.85
N ILE A 42 -14.86 1.37 -4.06
CA ILE A 42 -15.15 2.70 -4.62
C ILE A 42 -16.66 2.96 -4.68
N ARG A 43 -17.46 2.01 -5.16
CA ARG A 43 -18.93 2.14 -5.19
C ARG A 43 -19.50 2.31 -3.78
N GLY A 44 -19.04 1.52 -2.82
CA GLY A 44 -19.46 1.57 -1.41
C GLY A 44 -19.17 2.93 -0.77
N PHE A 45 -17.92 3.37 -0.80
CA PHE A 45 -17.49 4.65 -0.21
C PHE A 45 -18.06 5.86 -0.93
N SER A 46 -18.24 5.79 -2.26
CA SER A 46 -18.93 6.84 -3.02
C SER A 46 -20.40 6.99 -2.60
N SER A 47 -21.07 5.89 -2.24
CA SER A 47 -22.43 5.93 -1.69
C SER A 47 -22.48 6.67 -0.35
N PHE A 48 -21.49 6.48 0.52
CA PHE A 48 -21.39 7.22 1.79
C PHE A 48 -21.15 8.72 1.57
N LEU A 49 -20.30 9.08 0.60
CA LEU A 49 -20.09 10.48 0.20
C LEU A 49 -21.37 11.13 -0.34
N LYS A 50 -22.10 10.45 -1.24
CA LYS A 50 -23.33 10.97 -1.84
C LYS A 50 -24.44 11.21 -0.80
N LYS A 51 -24.50 10.37 0.23
CA LYS A 51 -25.45 10.53 1.35
C LYS A 51 -25.07 11.69 2.31
N ARG A 52 -23.97 12.40 2.02
CA ARG A 52 -23.52 13.62 2.71
C ARG A 52 -23.40 13.46 4.22
N TRP A 53 -22.90 12.31 4.68
CA TRP A 53 -22.55 12.10 6.08
C TRP A 53 -21.19 12.76 6.35
N PRO A 54 -21.14 13.96 6.95
CA PRO A 54 -19.91 14.74 7.01
C PRO A 54 -18.83 14.02 7.84
N ASP A 55 -19.23 13.29 8.88
CA ASP A 55 -18.32 12.55 9.77
C ASP A 55 -17.55 11.41 9.09
N TYR A 56 -18.08 10.87 7.99
CA TYR A 56 -17.48 9.73 7.27
C TYR A 56 -16.81 10.13 5.97
N ALA A 57 -16.97 11.40 5.56
CA ALA A 57 -16.53 11.85 4.25
C ALA A 57 -15.00 11.86 4.12
N ALA A 58 -14.28 12.35 5.13
CA ALA A 58 -12.82 12.34 5.15
C ALA A 58 -12.25 10.91 4.98
N THR A 59 -12.65 9.98 5.84
CA THR A 59 -12.18 8.59 5.75
C THR A 59 -12.60 7.92 4.43
N SER A 60 -13.82 8.19 3.93
CA SER A 60 -14.25 7.66 2.62
C SER A 60 -13.37 8.15 1.47
N ILE A 61 -12.88 9.40 1.50
CA ILE A 61 -11.95 9.94 0.49
C ILE A 61 -10.62 9.17 0.52
N TYR A 62 -10.05 8.90 1.70
CA TYR A 62 -8.83 8.09 1.80
C TYR A 62 -9.05 6.65 1.30
N MET A 63 -10.17 6.01 1.65
CA MET A 63 -10.44 4.64 1.17
C MET A 63 -10.63 4.59 -0.35
N ILE A 64 -11.25 5.60 -0.96
CA ILE A 64 -11.33 5.71 -2.42
C ILE A 64 -9.95 5.93 -3.03
N ASN A 65 -9.13 6.81 -2.44
CA ASN A 65 -7.77 7.06 -2.92
C ASN A 65 -6.90 5.79 -2.89
N LEU A 66 -6.98 5.03 -1.80
CA LEU A 66 -6.32 3.72 -1.68
C LEU A 66 -6.80 2.76 -2.77
N ALA A 67 -8.11 2.62 -2.94
CA ALA A 67 -8.68 1.75 -3.97
C ALA A 67 -8.29 2.16 -5.40
N VAL A 68 -8.06 3.46 -5.66
CA VAL A 68 -7.55 3.93 -6.97
C VAL A 68 -6.10 3.50 -7.18
N PHE A 69 -5.24 3.61 -6.17
CA PHE A 69 -3.87 3.09 -6.26
C PHE A 69 -3.85 1.57 -6.44
N ASP A 70 -4.71 0.85 -5.72
CA ASP A 70 -4.84 -0.61 -5.87
C ASP A 70 -5.33 -1.01 -7.27
N LEU A 71 -6.24 -0.24 -7.88
CA LEU A 71 -6.65 -0.46 -9.26
C LEU A 71 -5.51 -0.21 -10.25
N LEU A 72 -4.70 0.83 -10.06
CA LEU A 72 -3.52 1.05 -10.88
C LEU A 72 -2.51 -0.10 -10.77
N LEU A 73 -2.31 -0.64 -9.56
CA LEU A 73 -1.47 -1.81 -9.34
C LEU A 73 -2.01 -3.02 -10.11
N VAL A 74 -3.29 -3.34 -9.91
CA VAL A 74 -3.98 -4.46 -10.54
C VAL A 74 -3.91 -4.36 -12.06
N LEU A 75 -4.18 -3.18 -12.63
CA LEU A 75 -4.09 -2.95 -14.08
C LEU A 75 -2.65 -3.07 -14.61
N SER A 76 -1.64 -2.87 -13.76
CA SER A 76 -0.23 -3.05 -14.12
C SER A 76 0.22 -4.52 -14.10
N LEU A 77 -0.49 -5.42 -13.40
CA LEU A 77 -0.09 -6.83 -13.25
C LEU A 77 -0.06 -7.62 -14.58
N PRO A 78 -1.06 -7.52 -15.48
CA PRO A 78 -1.01 -8.20 -16.77
C PRO A 78 0.21 -7.79 -17.60
N PHE A 79 0.54 -6.50 -17.58
CA PHE A 79 1.72 -5.99 -18.27
C PHE A 79 3.01 -6.45 -17.61
N LYS A 80 3.06 -6.50 -16.26
CA LYS A 80 4.20 -7.06 -15.53
C LYS A 80 4.47 -8.51 -15.94
N MET A 81 3.42 -9.34 -16.05
CA MET A 81 3.54 -10.74 -16.47
C MET A 81 3.96 -10.90 -17.94
N ALA A 82 3.42 -10.07 -18.84
CA ALA A 82 3.72 -10.18 -20.26
C ALA A 82 5.11 -9.61 -20.62
N LEU A 83 5.47 -8.45 -20.06
CA LEU A 83 6.65 -7.69 -20.44
C LEU A 83 7.92 -8.09 -19.66
N SER A 84 7.80 -8.94 -18.64
CA SER A 84 8.96 -9.53 -17.95
C SER A 84 9.69 -10.56 -18.82
N HIS A 85 8.96 -11.23 -19.72
CA HIS A 85 9.49 -12.31 -20.56
C HIS A 85 9.56 -11.96 -22.05
N VAL A 86 8.79 -10.97 -22.49
CA VAL A 86 8.72 -10.56 -23.90
C VAL A 86 9.31 -9.16 -24.08
N ARG A 87 9.91 -8.90 -25.25
CA ARG A 87 10.39 -7.56 -25.61
C ARG A 87 9.20 -6.59 -25.67
N PRO A 88 9.25 -5.45 -24.95
CA PRO A 88 8.13 -4.54 -24.91
C PRO A 88 7.96 -3.79 -26.24
N PRO A 89 6.73 -3.29 -26.52
CA PRO A 89 6.43 -2.54 -27.74
C PRO A 89 7.28 -1.28 -27.90
N SER A 90 7.56 -0.59 -26.79
CA SER A 90 8.44 0.57 -26.72
C SER A 90 9.03 0.73 -25.32
N SER A 91 10.15 1.45 -25.21
CA SER A 91 10.74 1.80 -23.91
C SER A 91 9.83 2.71 -23.10
N ALA A 92 9.16 3.67 -23.76
CA ALA A 92 8.22 4.58 -23.10
C ALA A 92 7.04 3.83 -22.46
N PHE A 93 6.50 2.82 -23.14
CA PHE A 93 5.37 2.04 -22.61
C PHE A 93 5.76 1.27 -21.35
N CYS A 94 6.93 0.64 -21.37
CA CYS A 94 7.41 -0.12 -20.24
C CYS A 94 7.79 0.78 -19.05
N THR A 95 8.44 1.91 -19.31
CA THR A 95 8.69 2.94 -18.29
C THR A 95 7.37 3.40 -17.65
N LEU A 96 6.33 3.63 -18.46
CA LEU A 96 5.01 4.01 -17.96
C LEU A 96 4.41 2.94 -17.03
N VAL A 97 4.45 1.66 -17.43
CA VAL A 97 3.93 0.55 -16.62
C VAL A 97 4.71 0.42 -15.30
N GLU A 98 6.04 0.56 -15.34
CA GLU A 98 6.88 0.57 -14.13
C GLU A 98 6.55 1.76 -13.22
N CYS A 99 6.41 2.96 -13.78
CA CYS A 99 6.00 4.14 -13.03
C CYS A 99 4.64 3.92 -12.37
N LEU A 100 3.63 3.45 -13.10
CA LEU A 100 2.31 3.17 -12.53
C LEU A 100 2.38 2.14 -11.40
N TYR A 101 3.19 1.10 -11.56
CA TYR A 101 3.42 0.09 -10.52
C TYR A 101 4.00 0.71 -9.22
N PHE A 102 5.06 1.51 -9.32
CA PHE A 102 5.69 2.14 -8.16
C PHE A 102 4.83 3.26 -7.55
N ILE A 103 4.16 4.07 -8.39
CA ILE A 103 3.18 5.08 -7.96
C ILE A 103 2.09 4.42 -7.12
N SER A 104 1.60 3.26 -7.56
CA SER A 104 0.58 2.51 -6.82
C SER A 104 1.10 2.02 -5.47
N MET A 105 2.28 1.40 -5.45
CA MET A 105 2.90 0.89 -4.24
C MET A 105 3.11 1.99 -3.19
N TYR A 106 3.81 3.06 -3.54
CA TYR A 106 4.07 4.16 -2.60
C TYR A 106 2.81 4.98 -2.31
N GLY A 107 1.88 5.08 -3.26
CA GLY A 107 0.59 5.71 -3.08
C GLY A 107 -0.24 5.01 -2.01
N SER A 108 -0.30 3.68 -2.04
CA SER A 108 -0.93 2.87 -1.00
C SER A 108 -0.20 3.05 0.35
N VAL A 109 1.14 2.99 0.38
CA VAL A 109 1.93 3.21 1.61
C VAL A 109 1.60 4.54 2.28
N PHE A 110 1.66 5.65 1.54
CA PHE A 110 1.37 6.97 2.10
C PHE A 110 -0.10 7.13 2.48
N THR A 111 -1.03 6.56 1.71
CA THR A 111 -2.45 6.61 2.04
C THR A 111 -2.76 5.86 3.34
N ILE A 112 -2.22 4.65 3.51
CA ILE A 112 -2.39 3.86 4.75
C ILE A 112 -1.74 4.58 5.94
N CYS A 113 -0.58 5.23 5.72
CA CYS A 113 0.07 6.07 6.73
C CYS A 113 -0.83 7.23 7.17
N CYS A 114 -1.43 7.96 6.22
CA CYS A 114 -2.37 9.03 6.51
C CYS A 114 -3.63 8.53 7.24
N ILE A 115 -4.17 7.36 6.87
CA ILE A 115 -5.30 6.73 7.57
C ILE A 115 -4.92 6.40 9.03
N SER A 116 -3.72 5.85 9.25
CA SER A 116 -3.23 5.51 10.59
C SER A 116 -3.04 6.76 11.46
N LEU A 117 -2.47 7.83 10.87
CA LEU A 117 -2.32 9.12 11.55
C LEU A 117 -3.68 9.75 11.88
N ASP A 118 -4.62 9.72 10.94
CA ASP A 118 -5.98 10.22 11.14
C ASP A 118 -6.69 9.50 12.29
N ARG A 119 -6.57 8.16 12.36
CA ARG A 119 -7.10 7.37 13.48
C ARG A 119 -6.44 7.73 14.80
N PHE A 120 -5.12 7.83 14.83
CA PHE A 120 -4.37 8.23 16.02
C PHE A 120 -4.82 9.61 16.54
N LEU A 121 -4.94 10.60 15.66
CA LEU A 121 -5.41 11.93 16.02
C LEU A 121 -6.83 11.90 16.57
N ALA A 122 -7.74 11.11 15.97
CA ALA A 122 -9.10 10.97 16.47
C ALA A 122 -9.18 10.37 17.89
N ILE A 123 -8.27 9.46 18.22
CA ILE A 123 -8.22 8.79 19.53
C ILE A 123 -7.55 9.67 20.58
N ARG A 124 -6.40 10.28 20.25
CA ARG A 124 -5.58 11.02 21.21
C ARG A 124 -6.00 12.49 21.35
N TYR A 125 -6.42 13.12 20.25
CA TYR A 125 -6.69 14.56 20.16
C TYR A 125 -8.01 14.84 19.42
N PRO A 126 -9.18 14.47 19.99
CA PRO A 126 -10.47 14.50 19.29
C PRO A 126 -10.88 15.89 18.79
N LEU A 127 -10.53 16.96 19.54
CA LEU A 127 -10.79 18.35 19.11
C LEU A 127 -9.98 18.72 17.87
N LEU A 128 -8.70 18.36 17.84
CA LEU A 128 -7.84 18.59 16.68
C LEU A 128 -8.27 17.74 15.48
N ALA A 129 -8.64 16.48 15.72
CA ALA A 129 -9.16 15.60 14.68
C ALA A 129 -10.44 16.13 14.05
N SER A 130 -11.37 16.68 14.84
CA SER A 130 -12.57 17.32 14.32
C SER A 130 -12.25 18.51 13.39
N TYR A 131 -11.24 19.31 13.73
CA TYR A 131 -10.79 20.42 12.88
C TYR A 131 -10.06 19.96 11.60
N LEU A 132 -9.29 18.88 11.67
CA LEU A 132 -8.49 18.36 10.55
C LEU A 132 -9.29 17.48 9.59
N ARG A 133 -10.30 16.74 10.07
CA ARG A 133 -11.20 15.86 9.29
C ARG A 133 -12.21 16.66 8.46
N SER A 134 -11.72 17.59 7.66
CA SER A 134 -12.49 18.27 6.63
C SER A 134 -12.30 17.56 5.28
N PRO A 135 -13.39 17.28 4.53
CA PRO A 135 -13.29 16.65 3.20
C PRO A 135 -12.34 17.38 2.26
N THR A 136 -12.31 18.72 2.31
CA THR A 136 -11.42 19.55 1.48
C THR A 136 -9.95 19.35 1.85
N LYS A 137 -9.63 19.31 3.16
CA LYS A 137 -8.26 19.07 3.64
C LYS A 137 -7.80 17.66 3.31
N THR A 138 -8.68 16.67 3.46
CA THR A 138 -8.39 15.27 3.12
C THR A 138 -8.15 15.11 1.62
N PHE A 139 -8.99 15.71 0.77
CA PHE A 139 -8.78 15.71 -0.67
C PHE A 139 -7.44 16.37 -1.05
N GLY A 140 -7.12 17.53 -0.46
CA GLY A 140 -5.82 18.18 -0.64
C GLY A 140 -4.64 17.29 -0.22
N THR A 141 -4.80 16.52 0.86
CA THR A 141 -3.79 15.54 1.30
C THR A 141 -3.61 14.43 0.27
N CYS A 142 -4.69 13.89 -0.31
CA CYS A 142 -4.60 12.92 -1.40
C CYS A 142 -3.88 13.52 -2.62
N CYS A 143 -4.18 14.75 -3.02
CA CYS A 143 -3.46 15.42 -4.12
C CYS A 143 -1.96 15.55 -3.83
N ILE A 144 -1.58 15.87 -2.59
CA ILE A 144 -0.17 15.93 -2.18
C ILE A 144 0.48 14.54 -2.30
N ILE A 145 -0.20 13.48 -1.86
CA ILE A 145 0.30 12.09 -2.03
C ILE A 145 0.56 11.81 -3.50
N TRP A 146 -0.39 12.11 -4.39
CA TRP A 146 -0.22 11.95 -5.83
C TRP A 146 1.02 12.69 -6.35
N LEU A 147 1.18 13.97 -6.03
CA LEU A 147 2.35 14.75 -6.45
C LEU A 147 3.66 14.15 -5.92
N LEU A 148 3.68 13.71 -4.66
CA LEU A 148 4.85 13.07 -4.05
C LEU A 148 5.22 11.77 -4.73
N VAL A 149 4.26 10.89 -5.05
CA VAL A 149 4.58 9.61 -5.69
C VAL A 149 4.96 9.79 -7.16
N TRP A 150 4.34 10.72 -7.87
CA TRP A 150 4.73 11.06 -9.24
C TRP A 150 6.16 11.61 -9.31
N THR A 151 6.51 12.54 -8.41
CA THR A 151 7.87 13.08 -8.33
C THR A 151 8.87 12.04 -7.87
N GLY A 152 8.51 11.20 -6.90
CA GLY A 152 9.32 10.08 -6.41
C GLY A 152 9.57 8.99 -7.46
N SER A 153 8.69 8.84 -8.46
CA SER A 153 8.87 7.92 -9.58
C SER A 153 9.73 8.48 -10.71
N ILE A 154 10.20 9.73 -10.65
CA ILE A 154 11.08 10.29 -11.71
C ILE A 154 12.36 9.46 -11.95
N PRO A 155 13.05 8.92 -10.93
CA PRO A 155 14.21 8.07 -11.16
C PRO A 155 13.91 6.82 -11.99
N VAL A 156 12.64 6.35 -12.01
CA VAL A 156 12.18 5.21 -12.83
C VAL A 156 12.42 5.44 -14.31
N TYR A 157 12.32 6.69 -14.79
CA TYR A 157 12.62 7.03 -16.19
C TYR A 157 14.08 6.74 -16.60
N SER A 158 14.99 6.58 -15.63
CA SER A 158 16.40 6.25 -15.85
C SER A 158 16.71 4.76 -15.63
N PHE A 159 15.71 3.89 -15.45
CA PHE A 159 15.90 2.47 -15.09
C PHE A 159 16.49 1.63 -16.22
N HIS A 160 16.62 2.14 -17.43
CA HIS A 160 16.89 1.31 -18.61
C HIS A 160 18.35 1.35 -19.07
N GLY A 161 18.98 0.18 -19.09
CA GLY A 161 20.31 -0.04 -19.65
C GLY A 161 20.32 -0.08 -21.19
N LYS A 162 21.51 0.09 -21.80
CA LYS A 162 21.68 0.33 -23.25
C LYS A 162 21.58 -0.91 -24.16
N VAL A 163 21.52 -2.14 -23.66
CA VAL A 163 21.87 -3.33 -24.49
C VAL A 163 20.79 -4.42 -24.58
N GLU A 164 19.99 -4.70 -23.55
CA GLU A 164 18.80 -5.56 -23.67
C GLU A 164 17.72 -5.10 -22.69
N TYR A 165 16.54 -4.76 -23.23
CA TYR A 165 15.47 -4.13 -22.48
C TYR A 165 14.35 -5.16 -22.20
N ARG A 166 14.20 -5.57 -20.95
CA ARG A 166 13.04 -6.31 -20.44
C ARG A 166 12.46 -5.52 -19.27
N CYS A 167 11.14 -5.39 -19.22
CA CYS A 167 10.49 -4.63 -18.15
C CYS A 167 10.67 -5.33 -16.81
N PHE A 168 10.82 -4.55 -15.74
CA PHE A 168 10.99 -5.03 -14.38
C PHE A 168 12.23 -5.91 -14.17
N HIS A 169 13.12 -6.01 -15.17
CA HIS A 169 14.35 -6.77 -15.13
C HIS A 169 15.54 -5.88 -15.48
N ASN A 170 16.64 -6.08 -14.75
CA ASN A 170 17.92 -5.43 -15.02
C ASN A 170 17.87 -3.89 -15.02
N MET A 171 17.32 -3.31 -13.94
CA MET A 171 17.38 -1.87 -13.69
C MET A 171 18.82 -1.35 -13.73
N SER A 172 19.00 -0.13 -14.22
CA SER A 172 20.31 0.50 -14.39
C SER A 172 21.07 0.66 -13.07
N ASP A 173 22.40 0.65 -13.13
CA ASP A 173 23.23 0.85 -11.94
C ASP A 173 23.02 2.24 -11.29
N GLY A 174 22.53 3.22 -12.07
CA GLY A 174 22.14 4.54 -11.57
C GLY A 174 20.97 4.49 -10.59
N THR A 175 19.99 3.59 -10.82
CA THR A 175 18.87 3.32 -9.90
C THR A 175 19.34 2.82 -8.55
N TRP A 176 20.35 1.94 -8.57
CA TRP A 176 20.94 1.34 -7.39
C TRP A 176 22.02 2.20 -6.75
N SER A 177 22.20 3.44 -7.21
CA SER A 177 23.09 4.38 -6.56
C SER A 177 22.54 4.78 -5.19
N ALA A 178 23.43 4.89 -4.20
CA ALA A 178 23.07 5.30 -2.84
C ALA A 178 22.26 6.61 -2.81
N LYS A 179 22.53 7.54 -3.75
CA LYS A 179 21.85 8.84 -3.85
C LYS A 179 20.36 8.73 -4.18
N VAL A 180 19.95 7.69 -4.91
CA VAL A 180 18.55 7.44 -5.29
C VAL A 180 17.92 6.45 -4.32
N PHE A 181 18.65 5.39 -3.98
CA PHE A 181 18.15 4.30 -3.15
C PHE A 181 17.78 4.76 -1.73
N PHE A 182 18.68 5.45 -1.01
CA PHE A 182 18.42 5.80 0.39
C PHE A 182 17.24 6.75 0.59
N PRO A 183 17.05 7.83 -0.20
CA PRO A 183 15.86 8.66 -0.07
C PRO A 183 14.56 7.88 -0.32
N LEU A 184 14.52 7.00 -1.33
CA LEU A 184 13.34 6.17 -1.61
C LEU A 184 13.04 5.21 -0.47
N GLU A 185 14.06 4.54 0.08
CA GLU A 185 13.89 3.60 1.17
C GLU A 185 13.49 4.30 2.48
N VAL A 186 14.14 5.42 2.81
CA VAL A 186 13.88 6.18 4.04
C VAL A 186 12.53 6.88 3.99
N PHE A 187 12.28 7.70 2.96
CA PHE A 187 11.05 8.49 2.89
C PHE A 187 9.87 7.71 2.31
N GLY A 188 10.12 6.75 1.43
CA GLY A 188 9.10 5.91 0.83
C GLY A 188 8.63 4.76 1.71
N PHE A 189 9.45 4.29 2.66
CA PHE A 189 9.10 3.14 3.49
C PHE A 189 9.40 3.28 4.98
N LEU A 190 10.66 3.51 5.38
CA LEU A 190 11.03 3.47 6.81
C LEU A 190 10.32 4.55 7.63
N LEU A 191 10.20 5.76 7.10
CA LEU A 191 9.48 6.87 7.74
C LEU A 191 7.96 6.56 7.85
N PRO A 192 7.24 6.20 6.76
CA PRO A 192 5.85 5.74 6.86
C PRO A 192 5.64 4.59 7.83
N MET A 193 6.51 3.57 7.80
CA MET A 193 6.46 2.42 8.70
C MET A 193 6.62 2.87 10.16
N GLY A 194 7.59 3.72 10.45
CA GLY A 194 7.82 4.27 11.78
C GLY A 194 6.62 5.07 12.30
N ILE A 195 6.04 5.94 11.46
CA ILE A 195 4.84 6.72 11.81
C ILE A 195 3.68 5.78 12.12
N MET A 196 3.44 4.78 11.28
CA MET A 196 2.32 3.85 11.50
C MET A 196 2.50 2.95 12.71
N ALA A 197 3.71 2.43 12.94
CA ALA A 197 4.02 1.66 14.13
C ALA A 197 3.77 2.52 15.39
N PHE A 198 4.30 3.74 15.43
CA PHE A 198 4.08 4.67 16.53
C PHE A 198 2.59 4.98 16.74
N CYS A 199 1.89 5.40 15.68
CA CYS A 199 0.46 5.73 15.75
C CYS A 199 -0.38 4.56 16.23
N SER A 200 -0.10 3.35 15.73
CA SER A 200 -0.82 2.13 16.08
C SER A 200 -0.55 1.72 17.53
N SER A 201 0.70 1.71 17.96
CA SER A 201 1.09 1.35 19.33
C SER A 201 0.44 2.26 20.36
N ILE A 202 0.47 3.59 20.16
CA ILE A 202 -0.16 4.53 21.09
C ILE A 202 -1.68 4.38 21.08
N SER A 203 -2.29 4.25 19.89
CA SER A 203 -3.75 4.08 19.78
C SER A 203 -4.21 2.81 20.51
N ILE A 204 -3.54 1.68 20.28
CA ILE A 204 -3.85 0.41 20.94
C ILE A 204 -3.67 0.53 22.45
N HIS A 205 -2.57 1.15 22.92
CA HIS A 205 -2.32 1.35 24.35
C HIS A 205 -3.44 2.17 25.03
N ILE A 206 -3.88 3.26 24.41
CA ILE A 206 -4.98 4.09 24.93
C ILE A 206 -6.27 3.28 25.00
N LEU A 207 -6.64 2.59 23.93
CA LEU A 207 -7.89 1.82 23.86
C LEU A 207 -7.92 0.65 24.85
N LEU A 208 -6.78 0.00 25.10
CA LEU A 208 -6.65 -1.04 26.13
C LEU A 208 -6.80 -0.46 27.55
N GLY A 209 -6.25 0.74 27.79
CA GLY A 209 -6.37 1.44 29.08
C GLY A 209 -7.81 1.76 29.48
N LEU A 210 -8.70 2.00 28.50
CA LEU A 210 -10.13 2.27 28.73
C LEU A 210 -10.91 1.04 29.23
N ARG A 211 -10.37 -0.18 29.08
CA ARG A 211 -10.97 -1.46 29.51
C ARG A 211 -12.43 -1.69 29.07
N ASP A 212 -12.90 -1.02 28.02
CA ASP A 212 -14.25 -1.18 27.47
C ASP A 212 -14.23 -2.12 26.25
N ARG A 213 -15.07 -3.16 26.29
CA ARG A 213 -15.22 -4.16 25.21
C ARG A 213 -15.65 -3.53 23.88
N ARG A 214 -16.29 -2.34 23.90
CA ARG A 214 -16.72 -1.61 22.70
C ARG A 214 -15.53 -1.23 21.80
N TYR A 215 -14.34 -1.00 22.37
CA TYR A 215 -13.14 -0.64 21.61
C TYR A 215 -12.40 -1.82 21.00
N ARG A 216 -12.75 -3.07 21.35
CA ARG A 216 -12.07 -4.27 20.86
C ARG A 216 -12.08 -4.35 19.33
N ALA A 217 -13.18 -3.97 18.68
CA ALA A 217 -13.26 -3.95 17.23
C ALA A 217 -12.29 -2.94 16.61
N CYS A 218 -12.20 -1.73 17.17
CA CYS A 218 -11.28 -0.69 16.71
C CYS A 218 -9.80 -1.10 16.88
N ILE A 219 -9.44 -1.71 18.02
CA ILE A 219 -8.11 -2.28 18.25
C ILE A 219 -7.75 -3.30 17.17
N TRP A 220 -8.66 -4.25 16.88
CA TRP A 220 -8.43 -5.25 15.85
C TRP A 220 -8.30 -4.65 14.46
N THR A 221 -9.06 -3.60 14.14
CA THR A 221 -8.91 -2.88 12.87
C THR A 221 -7.52 -2.25 12.75
N ILE A 222 -7.05 -1.53 13.77
CA ILE A 222 -5.72 -0.89 13.77
C ILE A 222 -4.62 -1.95 13.68
N ALA A 223 -4.70 -3.01 14.48
CA ALA A 223 -3.73 -4.09 14.48
C ALA A 223 -3.70 -4.85 13.15
N ALA A 224 -4.86 -5.14 12.55
CA ALA A 224 -4.94 -5.79 11.25
C ALA A 224 -4.35 -4.92 10.14
N SER A 225 -4.67 -3.62 10.10
CA SER A 225 -4.10 -2.70 9.12
C SER A 225 -2.58 -2.59 9.22
N LEU A 226 -2.02 -2.52 10.44
CA LEU A 226 -0.58 -2.54 10.65
C LEU A 226 0.04 -3.88 10.19
N ALA A 227 -0.59 -5.00 10.53
CA ALA A 227 -0.11 -6.32 10.14
C ALA A 227 -0.09 -6.50 8.61
N VAL A 228 -1.17 -6.12 7.92
CA VAL A 228 -1.25 -6.15 6.46
C VAL A 228 -0.12 -5.31 5.85
N PHE A 229 0.06 -4.07 6.31
CA PHE A 229 1.15 -3.23 5.82
C PHE A 229 2.53 -3.86 6.00
N VAL A 230 2.84 -4.34 7.21
CA VAL A 230 4.15 -4.94 7.51
C VAL A 230 4.37 -6.18 6.66
N VAL A 231 3.40 -7.09 6.60
CA VAL A 231 3.52 -8.34 5.83
C VAL A 231 3.65 -8.08 4.33
N SER A 232 2.98 -7.04 3.80
CA SER A 232 2.99 -6.73 2.38
C SER A 232 4.20 -5.90 1.92
N PHE A 233 4.70 -4.98 2.74
CA PHE A 233 5.74 -4.03 2.29
C PHE A 233 7.13 -4.30 2.90
N LEU A 234 7.24 -4.81 4.13
CA LEU A 234 8.56 -5.05 4.74
C LEU A 234 9.41 -6.08 3.96
N PRO A 235 8.88 -7.22 3.50
CA PRO A 235 9.70 -8.20 2.77
C PRO A 235 10.27 -7.64 1.46
N VAL A 236 9.48 -6.85 0.72
CA VAL A 236 9.92 -6.31 -0.58
C VAL A 236 10.99 -5.23 -0.39
N HIS A 237 10.84 -4.37 0.62
CA HIS A 237 11.83 -3.35 0.96
C HIS A 237 13.13 -3.95 1.50
N LEU A 238 13.04 -5.00 2.31
CA LEU A 238 14.21 -5.81 2.68
C LEU A 238 14.87 -6.42 1.43
N GLY A 239 14.08 -6.93 0.49
CA GLY A 239 14.57 -7.45 -0.78
C GLY A 239 15.30 -6.38 -1.60
N PHE A 240 14.76 -5.17 -1.68
CA PHE A 240 15.42 -4.04 -2.33
C PHE A 240 16.74 -3.70 -1.66
N PHE A 241 16.80 -3.66 -0.34
CA PHE A 241 18.05 -3.45 0.39
C PHE A 241 19.09 -4.54 0.12
N LEU A 242 18.69 -5.81 0.14
CA LEU A 242 19.60 -6.92 -0.18
C LEU A 242 20.10 -6.85 -1.63
N GLN A 243 19.22 -6.48 -2.57
CA GLN A 243 19.58 -6.31 -3.98
C GLN A 243 20.52 -5.11 -4.18
N PHE A 244 20.34 -4.03 -3.41
CA PHE A 244 21.26 -2.90 -3.39
C PHE A 244 22.68 -3.34 -2.96
N LEU A 245 22.79 -4.20 -1.94
CA LEU A 245 24.09 -4.75 -1.50
C LEU A 245 24.75 -5.61 -2.58
N VAL A 246 23.97 -6.43 -3.30
CA VAL A 246 24.45 -7.21 -4.45
C VAL A 246 24.97 -6.31 -5.57
N ARG A 247 24.18 -5.30 -5.96
CA ARG A 247 24.50 -4.39 -7.07
C ARG A 247 25.70 -3.49 -6.79
N ASN A 248 25.93 -3.12 -5.53
CA ASN A 248 27.08 -2.32 -5.11
C ASN A 248 28.31 -3.16 -4.71
N GLY A 249 28.29 -4.48 -4.96
CA GLY A 249 29.46 -5.35 -4.80
C GLY A 249 29.77 -5.80 -3.37
N PHE A 250 28.88 -5.56 -2.40
CA PHE A 250 29.02 -6.08 -1.05
C PHE A 250 28.74 -7.59 -0.97
N ILE A 251 27.91 -8.12 -1.88
CA ILE A 251 27.58 -9.55 -1.97
C ILE A 251 27.99 -10.09 -3.34
N MET A 252 29.01 -10.96 -3.33
CA MET A 252 29.64 -11.47 -4.56
C MET A 252 29.37 -12.96 -4.82
N GLU A 253 28.91 -13.70 -3.82
CA GLU A 253 28.65 -15.14 -3.94
C GLU A 253 27.41 -15.43 -4.79
N CYS A 254 27.55 -16.30 -5.82
CA CYS A 254 26.44 -16.60 -6.74
C CYS A 254 25.21 -17.21 -6.05
N ARG A 255 25.40 -18.11 -5.09
CA ARG A 255 24.29 -18.71 -4.34
C ARG A 255 23.49 -17.66 -3.58
N ALA A 256 24.17 -16.73 -2.91
CA ALA A 256 23.54 -15.62 -2.22
C ALA A 256 22.78 -14.70 -3.19
N ARG A 257 23.37 -14.37 -4.35
CA ARG A 257 22.71 -13.56 -5.38
C ARG A 257 21.44 -14.20 -5.93
N GLN A 258 21.48 -15.50 -6.23
CA GLN A 258 20.30 -16.25 -6.68
C GLN A 258 19.21 -16.25 -5.60
N GLY A 259 19.57 -16.52 -4.35
CA GLY A 259 18.64 -16.49 -3.22
C GLY A 259 18.00 -15.12 -3.00
N ILE A 260 18.79 -14.05 -3.09
CA ILE A 260 18.30 -12.66 -2.98
C ILE A 260 17.36 -12.31 -4.13
N SER A 261 17.69 -12.71 -5.37
CA SER A 261 16.81 -12.49 -6.54
C SER A 261 15.46 -13.21 -6.36
N LEU A 262 15.49 -14.48 -5.94
CA LEU A 262 14.29 -15.26 -5.65
C LEU A 262 13.47 -14.61 -4.53
N PHE A 263 14.11 -14.22 -3.42
CA PHE A 263 13.47 -13.57 -2.28
C PHE A 263 12.80 -12.25 -2.68
N LEU A 264 13.47 -11.42 -3.48
CA LEU A 264 12.93 -10.15 -3.98
C LEU A 264 11.70 -10.39 -4.86
N GLN A 265 11.78 -11.32 -5.82
CA GLN A 265 10.66 -11.62 -6.72
C GLN A 265 9.46 -12.20 -5.98
N LEU A 266 9.68 -13.10 -5.02
CA LEU A 266 8.63 -13.62 -4.13
C LEU A 266 8.00 -12.50 -3.30
N SER A 267 8.84 -11.65 -2.69
CA SER A 267 8.37 -10.54 -1.87
C SER A 267 7.56 -9.52 -2.67
N MET A 268 7.93 -9.24 -3.93
CA MET A 268 7.09 -8.44 -4.83
C MET A 268 5.75 -9.11 -5.12
N CYS A 269 5.70 -10.43 -5.28
CA CYS A 269 4.43 -11.15 -5.47
C CYS A 269 3.54 -11.04 -4.24
N PHE A 270 4.10 -11.21 -3.04
CA PHE A 270 3.38 -11.00 -1.79
C PHE A 270 2.90 -9.56 -1.61
N SER A 271 3.74 -8.58 -1.95
CA SER A 271 3.38 -7.17 -1.91
C SER A 271 2.19 -6.86 -2.83
N ASN A 272 2.14 -7.48 -4.01
CA ASN A 272 1.02 -7.30 -4.94
C ASN A 272 -0.32 -7.82 -4.39
N ILE A 273 -0.32 -8.80 -3.48
CA ILE A 273 -1.54 -9.31 -2.85
C ILE A 273 -2.17 -8.26 -1.91
N ASN A 274 -1.42 -7.21 -1.51
CA ASN A 274 -1.91 -6.13 -0.66
C ASN A 274 -3.24 -5.54 -1.17
N CYS A 275 -3.37 -5.32 -2.48
CA CYS A 275 -4.59 -4.76 -3.07
C CYS A 275 -5.85 -5.60 -2.82
N CYS A 276 -5.68 -6.90 -2.53
CA CYS A 276 -6.77 -7.78 -2.13
C CYS A 276 -6.97 -7.77 -0.61
N LEU A 277 -5.88 -7.69 0.16
CA LEU A 277 -5.92 -7.64 1.63
C LEU A 277 -6.57 -6.36 2.16
N ASP A 278 -6.51 -5.27 1.41
CA ASP A 278 -7.18 -4.01 1.75
C ASP A 278 -8.71 -4.14 1.86
N VAL A 279 -9.31 -5.24 1.37
CA VAL A 279 -10.71 -5.58 1.64
C VAL A 279 -11.04 -5.70 3.12
N PHE A 280 -10.09 -6.16 3.94
CA PHE A 280 -10.29 -6.21 5.38
C PHE A 280 -10.40 -4.79 5.95
N CYS A 281 -9.52 -3.88 5.52
CA CYS A 281 -9.59 -2.46 5.86
C CYS A 281 -10.95 -1.86 5.44
N TYR A 282 -11.38 -2.10 4.19
CA TYR A 282 -12.67 -1.63 3.69
C TYR A 282 -13.86 -2.17 4.51
N TYR A 283 -13.88 -3.47 4.78
CA TYR A 283 -14.94 -4.13 5.53
C TYR A 283 -15.07 -3.58 6.96
N PHE A 284 -13.95 -3.46 7.68
CA PHE A 284 -13.97 -2.97 9.05
C PHE A 284 -14.43 -1.50 9.13
N VAL A 285 -13.99 -0.65 8.21
CA VAL A 285 -14.44 0.76 8.14
C VAL A 285 -15.94 0.84 7.83
N ILE A 286 -16.43 0.07 6.87
CA ILE A 286 -17.87 0.07 6.53
C ILE A 286 -18.71 -0.43 7.71
N LYS A 287 -18.23 -1.44 8.43
CA LYS A 287 -18.89 -1.98 9.62
C LYS A 287 -18.94 -0.95 10.74
N GLU A 288 -17.82 -0.24 10.98
CA GLU A 288 -17.71 0.88 11.92
C GLU A 288 -18.74 1.97 11.58
N PHE A 289 -18.79 2.43 10.33
CA PHE A 289 -19.76 3.45 9.90
C PHE A 289 -21.21 3.01 10.09
N ARG A 290 -21.53 1.75 9.74
CA ARG A 290 -22.90 1.23 9.89
C ARG A 290 -23.30 1.12 11.36
N ALA A 291 -22.42 0.65 12.23
CA ALA A 291 -22.67 0.56 13.66
C ALA A 291 -22.95 1.95 14.26
N ASP A 292 -22.14 2.94 13.92
CA ASP A 292 -22.30 4.33 14.39
C ASP A 292 -23.59 4.98 13.87
N ILE A 293 -23.96 4.76 12.60
CA ILE A 293 -25.23 5.25 12.03
C ILE A 293 -26.42 4.66 12.79
N VAL A 294 -26.40 3.35 13.05
CA VAL A 294 -27.48 2.65 13.77
C VAL A 294 -27.59 3.17 15.21
N ALA A 295 -26.47 3.29 15.92
CA ALA A 295 -26.43 3.83 17.28
C ALA A 295 -27.03 5.24 17.36
N ARG A 296 -26.64 6.15 16.44
CA ARG A 296 -27.18 7.52 16.41
C ARG A 296 -28.66 7.58 16.07
N ARG A 297 -29.15 6.68 15.21
CA ARG A 297 -30.59 6.58 14.91
C ARG A 297 -31.38 6.13 16.14
N LEU A 298 -30.88 5.16 16.89
CA LEU A 298 -31.51 4.68 18.13
C LEU A 298 -31.56 5.78 19.20
N SER A 299 -30.46 6.51 19.42
CA SER A 299 -30.43 7.63 20.37
C SER A 299 -31.40 8.74 19.98
N ARG A 300 -31.53 9.06 18.68
CA ARG A 300 -32.50 10.06 18.20
C ARG A 300 -33.95 9.62 18.42
N VAL A 301 -34.26 8.34 18.19
CA VAL A 301 -35.60 7.78 18.46
C VAL A 301 -35.92 7.82 19.95
N GLN A 302 -34.94 7.55 20.82
CA GLN A 302 -35.11 7.65 22.27
C GLN A 302 -35.38 9.07 22.74
N LEU A 303 -34.61 10.06 22.24
CA LEU A 303 -34.81 11.48 22.55
C LEU A 303 -36.20 11.97 22.11
N VAL A 304 -36.61 11.67 20.87
CA VAL A 304 -37.96 12.05 20.38
C VAL A 304 -39.05 11.43 21.24
N ARG A 305 -38.92 10.17 21.64
CA ARG A 305 -39.88 9.49 22.51
C ARG A 305 -39.94 10.14 23.90
N GLN A 306 -38.81 10.60 24.44
CA GLN A 306 -38.74 11.26 25.73
C GLN A 306 -39.40 12.65 25.69
N ASP A 307 -39.17 13.43 24.63
CA ASP A 307 -39.83 14.73 24.40
C ASP A 307 -41.35 14.60 24.24
N THR A 308 -41.82 13.51 23.61
CA THR A 308 -43.26 13.26 23.41
C THR A 308 -43.96 12.84 24.72
N MET A 309 -43.22 12.20 25.65
CA MET A 309 -43.75 11.90 26.98
C MET A 309 -43.81 13.15 27.86
N ILE A 310 -42.83 14.05 27.77
CA ILE A 310 -42.79 15.30 28.55
C ILE A 310 -43.87 16.30 28.07
N THR A 311 -44.20 16.35 26.79
CA THR A 311 -45.23 17.25 26.24
C THR A 311 -46.68 16.78 26.45
N ARG A 312 -46.89 15.55 26.95
CA ARG A 312 -48.23 14.98 27.21
C ARG A 312 -48.57 14.85 28.70
N GLY A 313 -47.64 15.18 29.61
CA GLY A 313 -47.86 15.24 31.06
C GLY A 313 -48.02 16.67 31.52
#